data_AF-A0A6B0Z5P3-F1
#
_entry.id   AF-A0A6B0Z5P3-F1
#
_cell.length_a   1.000
_cell.length_b   1.000
_cell.length_c   1.000
_cell.angle_alpha   90.00
_cell.angle_beta   90.00
_cell.angle_gamma   90.00
#
_symmetry.space_group_name_H-M   'P 1'
#
loop_
_entity.id
_entity.type
_entity.pdbx_description
1 polymer ?
#
loop_
_entity_poly.entity_id
_entity_poly.type
_entity_poly.pdbx_seq_one_letter_code
_entity_poly.pdbx_strand_id
1 'polypeptide(L)'
;MNKRQPLVLVKLDPQQIARAKEANGKRKRITHALICGQYGQIFGTEKHCLKYYTVWSDIFSSLFSRSFDTSSYTIDDFNSTFNLVMRLIDASER
;
A
#
# COMPACT_ATOMS: atom_id res chain seq x y z
N MET A 1 -23.32 -1.52 -4.60
CA MET A 1 -22.26 -2.26 -3.87
C MET A 1 -20.92 -1.69 -4.29
N ASN A 2 -20.21 -0.99 -3.41
CA ASN A 2 -18.83 -0.59 -3.70
C ASN A 2 -17.97 -1.85 -3.80
N LYS A 3 -17.28 -2.01 -4.94
CA LYS A 3 -16.48 -3.21 -5.22
C LYS A 3 -15.23 -3.15 -4.34
N ARG A 4 -15.11 -4.09 -3.39
CA ARG A 4 -13.92 -4.21 -2.53
C ARG A 4 -12.68 -4.43 -3.40
N GLN A 5 -11.62 -3.69 -3.11
CA GLN A 5 -10.34 -3.78 -3.80
C GLN A 5 -9.36 -4.64 -2.99
N PRO A 6 -8.31 -5.19 -3.61
CA PRO A 6 -7.35 -6.00 -2.90
C PRO A 6 -6.39 -5.16 -2.05
N LEU A 7 -5.85 -5.79 -1.00
CA LEU A 7 -4.63 -5.35 -0.33
C LEU A 7 -3.44 -5.97 -1.06
N VAL A 8 -2.53 -5.14 -1.60
CA VAL A 8 -1.46 -5.63 -2.48
C VAL A 8 -0.10 -5.20 -1.96
N LEU A 9 0.76 -6.17 -1.67
CA LEU A 9 2.18 -5.91 -1.43
C LEU A 9 2.91 -5.94 -2.78
N VAL A 10 3.50 -4.81 -3.16
CA VAL A 10 4.14 -4.65 -4.47
C VAL A 10 5.65 -4.56 -4.30
N LYS A 11 6.39 -5.46 -4.95
CA LYS A 11 7.84 -5.29 -5.18
C LYS A 11 8.03 -4.35 -6.36
N LEU A 12 8.66 -3.20 -6.11
CA LEU A 12 8.79 -2.16 -7.12
C LEU A 12 9.93 -2.45 -8.09
N ASP A 13 9.71 -2.15 -9.36
CA ASP A 13 10.77 -2.13 -10.37
C ASP A 13 11.65 -0.87 -10.24
N PRO A 14 12.81 -0.79 -10.94
CA PRO A 14 13.71 0.37 -10.84
C PRO A 14 13.06 1.72 -11.20
N GLN A 15 12.16 1.75 -12.18
CA GLN A 15 11.47 2.98 -12.60
C GLN A 15 10.47 3.42 -11.53
N GLN A 16 9.70 2.47 -10.99
CA GLN A 16 8.78 2.70 -9.88
C GLN A 16 9.51 3.18 -8.62
N ILE A 17 10.67 2.59 -8.29
CA ILE A 17 11.52 3.02 -7.17
C ILE A 17 11.97 4.47 -7.36
N ALA A 18 12.41 4.85 -8.56
CA ALA A 18 12.83 6.22 -8.84
C ALA A 18 11.68 7.22 -8.62
N ARG A 19 10.49 6.93 -9.17
CA ARG A 19 9.29 7.76 -8.99
C ARG A 19 8.84 7.85 -7.53
N ALA A 20 8.85 6.72 -6.81
CA ALA A 20 8.50 6.69 -5.40
C ALA A 20 9.47 7.51 -4.55
N LYS A 21 10.77 7.48 -4.84
CA LYS A 21 11.78 8.29 -4.14
C LYS A 21 11.62 9.78 -4.43
N GLU A 22 11.29 10.15 -5.65
CA GLU A 22 11.01 11.56 -5.99
C GLU A 22 9.83 12.09 -5.16
N ALA A 23 8.72 11.33 -5.09
CA ALA A 23 7.50 11.75 -4.40
C ALA A 23 7.62 11.73 -2.86
N ASN A 24 8.29 10.72 -2.30
CA ASN A 24 8.29 10.49 -0.84
C ASN A 24 9.55 10.97 -0.13
N GLY A 25 10.58 11.36 -0.87
CA GLY A 25 11.88 11.83 -0.37
C GLY A 25 13.04 10.97 -0.84
N LYS A 26 13.99 11.60 -1.55
CA LYS A 26 15.13 10.95 -2.25
C LYS A 26 16.03 10.10 -1.36
N ARG A 27 16.14 10.46 -0.07
CA ARG A 27 16.97 9.75 0.92
C ARG A 27 16.29 8.49 1.48
N LYS A 28 14.99 8.30 1.27
CA LYS A 28 14.27 7.12 1.78
C LYS A 28 14.68 5.87 1.02
N ARG A 29 14.90 4.78 1.76
CA ARG A 29 15.07 3.45 1.17
C ARG A 29 13.68 2.90 0.82
N ILE A 30 13.33 3.00 -0.45
CA ILE A 30 12.07 2.49 -1.00
C ILE A 30 12.39 1.34 -1.94
N THR A 31 11.76 0.19 -1.69
CA THR A 31 11.84 -1.01 -2.53
C THR A 31 10.47 -1.66 -2.76
N HIS A 32 9.49 -1.34 -1.91
CA HIS A 32 8.15 -1.89 -1.97
C HIS A 32 7.09 -0.81 -1.79
N ALA A 33 5.88 -1.12 -2.22
CA ALA A 33 4.66 -0.40 -1.88
C ALA A 33 3.65 -1.35 -1.25
N LEU A 34 2.76 -0.82 -0.40
CA LEU A 34 1.56 -1.51 0.04
C LEU A 34 0.35 -0.70 -0.45
N ILE A 35 -0.43 -1.30 -1.34
CA ILE A 35 -1.61 -0.70 -1.94
C ILE A 35 -2.84 -1.18 -1.17
N CYS A 36 -3.60 -0.26 -0.60
CA CYS A 36 -4.77 -0.52 0.23
C CYS A 36 -6.06 -0.16 -0.54
N GLY A 37 -6.11 -0.48 -1.82
CA GLY A 37 -7.22 -0.08 -2.71
C GLY A 37 -7.48 1.43 -2.65
N GLN A 38 -8.75 1.80 -2.54
CA GLN A 38 -9.23 3.18 -2.57
C GLN A 38 -8.80 4.00 -1.34
N TYR A 39 -8.34 3.33 -0.27
CA TYR A 39 -7.96 3.99 0.96
C TYR A 39 -6.59 4.69 0.84
N GLY A 40 -5.74 4.17 -0.05
CA GLY A 40 -4.44 4.77 -0.39
C GLY A 40 -3.30 3.75 -0.42
N GLN A 41 -2.08 4.26 -0.27
CA GLN A 41 -0.85 3.47 -0.40
C GLN A 41 0.27 3.97 0.51
N ILE A 42 1.22 3.09 0.85
CA ILE A 42 2.48 3.46 1.51
C ILE A 42 3.68 2.94 0.72
N PHE A 43 4.76 3.70 0.69
CA PHE A 43 6.03 3.33 0.06
C PHE A 43 7.13 3.19 1.12
N GLY A 44 7.92 2.12 1.05
CA GLY A 44 8.96 1.85 2.03
C GLY A 44 9.87 0.69 1.67
N THR A 45 10.60 0.19 2.66
CA THR A 45 11.34 -1.07 2.53
C THR A 45 10.36 -2.24 2.56
N GLU A 46 10.80 -3.39 2.05
CA GLU A 46 10.08 -4.66 2.16
C GLU A 46 9.60 -4.92 3.60
N LYS A 47 10.51 -4.87 4.57
CA LYS A 47 10.20 -5.06 5.99
C LYS A 47 9.12 -4.10 6.50
N HIS A 48 9.16 -2.84 6.06
CA HIS A 48 8.17 -1.85 6.48
C HIS A 48 6.79 -2.16 5.89
N CYS A 49 6.70 -2.39 4.58
CA CYS A 49 5.44 -2.70 3.92
C CYS A 49 4.87 -4.05 4.38
N LEU A 50 5.72 -5.07 4.55
CA LEU A 50 5.32 -6.39 5.02
C LEU A 50 4.72 -6.34 6.43
N LYS A 51 5.29 -5.53 7.34
CA LYS A 51 4.73 -5.33 8.69
C LYS A 51 3.27 -4.89 8.63
N TYR A 52 2.96 -3.88 7.81
CA TYR A 52 1.59 -3.39 7.67
C TYR A 52 0.71 -4.36 6.90
N TYR A 53 1.22 -4.99 5.84
CA TYR A 53 0.49 -5.98 5.06
C TYR A 53 -0.04 -7.11 5.95
N THR A 54 0.83 -7.71 6.78
CA THR A 54 0.45 -8.82 7.67
C THR A 54 -0.58 -8.41 8.73
N VAL A 55 -0.47 -7.19 9.27
CA VAL A 55 -1.40 -6.71 10.31
C VAL A 55 -2.74 -6.30 9.69
N TRP A 56 -2.72 -5.61 8.57
CA TRP A 56 -3.92 -5.06 7.93
C TRP A 56 -4.72 -6.09 7.15
N SER A 57 -4.09 -7.17 6.67
CA SER A 57 -4.80 -8.29 6.05
C SER A 57 -5.73 -9.00 7.04
N ASP A 58 -5.40 -8.98 8.33
CA ASP A 58 -6.19 -9.56 9.41
C ASP A 58 -7.21 -8.55 9.97
N ILE A 59 -6.73 -7.42 10.50
CA ILE A 59 -7.56 -6.40 11.17
C ILE A 59 -8.62 -5.81 10.23
N PHE A 60 -8.25 -5.54 8.98
CA PHE A 60 -9.14 -4.91 7.99
C PHE A 60 -9.62 -5.90 6.91
N SER A 61 -9.69 -7.19 7.25
CA SER A 61 -10.08 -8.26 6.33
C SER A 61 -11.44 -8.04 5.64
N SER A 62 -12.38 -7.35 6.31
CA SER A 62 -13.68 -7.00 5.75
C SER A 62 -13.58 -5.98 4.61
N LEU A 63 -12.60 -5.07 4.65
CA LEU A 63 -12.41 -3.99 3.69
C LEU A 63 -11.86 -4.46 2.34
N PHE A 64 -11.07 -5.52 2.35
CA PHE A 64 -10.37 -6.01 1.17
C PHE A 64 -11.04 -7.24 0.57
N SER A 65 -11.02 -7.37 -0.75
CA SER A 65 -11.57 -8.56 -1.42
C SER A 65 -10.66 -9.79 -1.27
N ARG A 66 -9.34 -9.55 -1.21
CA ARG A 66 -8.26 -10.53 -1.10
C ARG A 66 -6.95 -9.79 -0.79
N SER A 67 -5.95 -10.53 -0.34
CA SER A 67 -4.60 -10.04 -0.09
C SER A 67 -3.58 -10.87 -0.87
N PHE A 68 -2.65 -10.23 -1.57
CA PHE A 68 -1.59 -10.93 -2.31
C PHE A 68 -0.36 -10.06 -2.52
N ASP A 69 0.77 -10.68 -2.84
CA ASP A 69 2.01 -10.02 -3.27
C ASP A 69 2.24 -10.15 -4.78
N THR A 70 2.89 -9.15 -5.38
CA THR A 70 3.23 -9.17 -6.81
C THR A 70 4.39 -8.22 -7.14
N SER A 71 5.06 -8.45 -8.26
CA SER A 71 5.97 -7.48 -8.90
C SER A 71 5.32 -6.76 -10.10
N SER A 72 4.13 -7.19 -10.51
CA SER A 72 3.43 -6.72 -11.71
C SER A 72 2.17 -5.97 -11.31
N TYR A 73 2.35 -4.74 -10.83
CA TYR A 73 1.25 -3.86 -10.42
C TYR A 73 1.46 -2.44 -10.97
N THR A 74 0.45 -1.89 -11.64
CA THR A 74 0.46 -0.52 -12.14
C THR A 74 0.14 0.44 -11.01
N ILE A 75 1.02 1.41 -10.77
CA ILE A 75 0.84 2.46 -9.76
C ILE A 75 0.76 3.80 -10.49
N ASP A 76 -0.37 4.49 -10.33
CA ASP A 76 -0.60 5.80 -10.95
C ASP A 76 -0.08 6.94 -10.06
N ASP A 77 -0.31 6.84 -8.74
CA ASP A 77 0.12 7.82 -7.73
C ASP A 77 1.22 7.26 -6.83
N PHE A 78 2.37 7.95 -6.82
CA PHE A 78 3.55 7.58 -6.05
C PHE A 78 3.65 8.27 -4.69
N ASN A 79 2.67 9.07 -4.29
CA ASN A 79 2.64 9.68 -2.96
C ASN A 79 2.14 8.67 -1.92
N SER A 80 2.84 8.56 -0.80
CA SER A 80 2.30 7.85 0.36
C SER A 80 1.11 8.63 0.92
N THR A 81 0.05 7.91 1.26
CA THR A 81 -1.14 8.50 1.84
C THR A 81 -0.90 8.87 3.30
N PHE A 82 -1.02 10.16 3.62
CA PHE A 82 -0.97 10.64 5.00
C PHE A 82 -2.16 10.10 5.81
N ASN A 83 -1.91 9.70 7.06
CA ASN A 83 -2.90 9.13 7.99
C ASN A 83 -3.68 7.92 7.44
N LEU A 84 -3.06 7.09 6.58
CA LEU A 84 -3.71 5.91 6.00
C LEU A 84 -4.36 4.99 7.05
N VAL A 85 -3.71 4.79 8.20
CA VAL A 85 -4.26 3.91 9.26
C VAL A 85 -5.60 4.42 9.80
N MET A 86 -5.76 5.73 10.01
CA MET A 86 -7.04 6.29 10.48
C MET A 86 -8.12 6.11 9.43
N ARG A 87 -7.79 6.30 8.14
CA ARG A 87 -8.74 6.05 7.04
C ARG A 87 -9.24 4.61 7.00
N LEU A 88 -8.37 3.65 7.30
CA LEU A 88 -8.74 2.23 7.36
C LEU A 88 -9.62 1.93 8.58
N ILE A 89 -9.31 2.49 9.75
CA ILE A 89 -10.15 2.36 10.95
C ILE A 89 -11.56 2.90 10.66
N ASP A 90 -11.66 4.15 10.21
CA ASP A 90 -12.94 4.82 9.91
C ASP A 90 -13.78 4.04 8.88
N ALA A 91 -13.13 3.37 7.93
CA ALA A 91 -13.80 2.56 6.92
C ALA A 91 -14.26 1.21 7.47
N SER A 92 -13.52 0.61 8.41
CA SER A 92 -13.83 -0.70 8.99
C SER A 92 -14.98 -0.70 9.99
N GLU A 93 -15.28 0.47 10.57
CA GLU A 93 -16.36 0.67 11.54
C GLU A 93 -17.71 1.05 10.89
N ARG A 94 -17.76 1.19 9.55
CA ARG A 94 -18.96 1.54 8.77
C ARG A 94 -19.61 0.33 8.12
#